data_AF-A0A4R8DLH9-F1
#
_entry.id   AF-A0A4R8DLH9-F1
#
_cell.length_a   1.000
_cell.length_b   1.000
_cell.length_c   1.000
_cell.angle_alpha   90.00
_cell.angle_beta   90.00
_cell.angle_gamma   90.00
#
_symmetry.space_group_name_H-M   'P 1'
#
loop_
_entity.id
_entity.type
_entity.pdbx_description
1 polymer ?
#
loop_
_entity_poly.entity_id
_entity_poly.type
_entity_poly.pdbx_seq_one_letter_code
_entity_poly.pdbx_strand_id
1 'polypeptide(L)'
;MPSELQRVAEHLLACLNEAPRAVGYLQDRARKCREAAAWIGSTSSNPSARMAAMRLDDAARRCEEAAHYLSEAEARASQWVEQMVSGIRTAEPSGGSRDERSQGPGGSTHPMARRRADHDNEPDGNKPDKPARAGYETSSEEDEPPSRGTADDRPQDTGDSDEIGDQPAPAPFIEQIFRRLPERPGDVGPTSGILSRPDGGGLIHVRSGTRGPGGAAPGLGGRTASLDAAREHAEGHAAALLRRAGMPREMTLYVNKRPCGGRYGCDNTLPWQLPPGAKLTVYWPGGYKVYIGDGRGLA
;
A
#
# COMPACT_ATOMS: atom_id res chain seq x y z
N MET A 1 28.29 -2.85 30.25
CA MET A 1 28.04 -2.97 28.80
C MET A 1 27.26 -4.25 28.59
N PRO A 2 26.03 -4.22 28.04
CA PRO A 2 25.29 -5.44 27.74
C PRO A 2 26.06 -6.29 26.71
N SER A 3 26.03 -7.61 26.88
CA SER A 3 26.66 -8.54 25.95
C SER A 3 25.96 -8.50 24.59
N GLU A 4 26.63 -8.94 23.53
CA GLU A 4 26.01 -9.01 22.19
C GLU A 4 24.75 -9.90 22.18
N LEU A 5 24.76 -10.99 22.95
CA LEU A 5 23.59 -11.86 23.14
C LEU A 5 22.43 -11.13 23.79
N GLN A 6 22.71 -10.27 24.79
CA GLN A 6 21.69 -9.47 25.44
C GLN A 6 21.07 -8.44 24.48
N ARG A 7 21.89 -7.82 23.62
CA ARG A 7 21.38 -6.89 22.58
C ARG A 7 20.50 -7.59 21.55
N VAL A 8 20.89 -8.79 21.10
CA VAL A 8 20.08 -9.60 20.17
C VAL A 8 18.76 -10.02 20.82
N ALA A 9 18.79 -10.43 22.09
CA ALA A 9 17.60 -10.79 22.85
C ALA A 9 16.64 -9.60 23.04
N GLU A 10 17.17 -8.43 23.39
CA GLU A 10 16.39 -7.18 23.51
C GLU A 10 15.76 -6.79 22.17
N HIS A 11 16.48 -6.92 21.06
CA HIS A 11 15.94 -6.64 19.72
C HIS A 11 14.82 -7.61 19.32
N LEU A 12 14.98 -8.91 19.61
CA LEU A 12 13.96 -9.92 19.38
C LEU A 12 12.67 -9.61 20.16
N LEU A 13 12.80 -9.29 21.45
CA LEU A 13 11.66 -8.90 22.29
C LEU A 13 10.99 -7.62 21.80
N ALA A 14 11.77 -6.63 21.34
CA ALA A 14 11.21 -5.40 20.77
C ALA A 14 10.37 -5.68 19.51
N CYS A 15 10.84 -6.54 18.60
CA CYS A 15 10.05 -6.97 17.44
C CYS A 15 8.78 -7.73 17.85
N LEU A 16 8.85 -8.55 18.90
CA LEU A 16 7.70 -9.35 19.34
C LEU A 16 6.68 -8.56 20.15
N ASN A 17 7.07 -7.46 20.79
CA ASN A 17 6.12 -6.53 21.40
C ASN A 17 5.19 -5.86 20.37
N GLU A 18 5.52 -5.91 19.07
CA GLU A 18 4.61 -5.48 18.00
C GLU A 18 3.58 -6.55 17.62
N ALA A 19 3.77 -7.80 18.05
CA ALA A 19 2.94 -8.95 17.71
C ALA A 19 1.44 -8.76 18.09
N PRO A 20 1.08 -8.24 19.27
CA PRO A 20 -0.34 -8.05 19.63
C PRO A 20 -1.09 -7.14 18.66
N ARG A 21 -0.41 -6.11 18.13
CA ARG A 21 -1.00 -5.21 17.13
C ARG A 21 -1.27 -5.93 15.82
N ALA A 22 -0.33 -6.77 15.37
CA ALA A 22 -0.49 -7.57 14.17
C ALA A 22 -1.56 -8.67 14.34
N VAL A 23 -1.64 -9.31 15.51
CA VAL A 23 -2.73 -10.25 15.86
C VAL A 23 -4.09 -9.57 15.75
N GLY A 24 -4.26 -8.39 16.34
CA GLY A 24 -5.52 -7.64 16.26
C GLY A 24 -5.90 -7.27 14.82
N TYR A 25 -4.92 -6.90 13.99
CA TYR A 25 -5.15 -6.64 12.56
C TYR A 25 -5.59 -7.89 11.80
N LEU A 26 -4.94 -9.03 12.03
CA LEU A 26 -5.29 -10.31 11.38
C LEU A 26 -6.69 -10.80 11.76
N GLN A 27 -7.06 -10.68 13.04
CA GLN A 27 -8.39 -11.03 13.53
C GLN A 27 -9.48 -10.13 12.92
N ASP A 28 -9.25 -8.81 12.86
CA ASP A 28 -10.17 -7.88 12.18
C ASP A 28 -10.33 -8.22 10.70
N ARG A 29 -9.23 -8.59 10.02
CA ARG A 29 -9.27 -8.99 8.62
C ARG A 29 -10.04 -10.29 8.40
N ALA A 30 -9.83 -11.29 9.26
CA ALA A 30 -10.57 -12.55 9.22
C ALA A 30 -12.07 -12.32 9.37
N ARG A 31 -12.49 -11.51 10.36
CA ARG A 31 -13.88 -11.13 10.56
C ARG A 31 -14.51 -10.51 9.31
N LYS A 32 -13.83 -9.52 8.71
CA LYS A 32 -14.33 -8.84 7.50
C LYS A 32 -14.45 -9.79 6.30
N CYS A 33 -13.53 -10.73 6.15
CA CYS A 33 -13.61 -11.75 5.11
C CYS A 33 -14.84 -12.66 5.31
N ARG A 34 -15.13 -13.10 6.54
CA ARG A 34 -16.32 -13.90 6.87
C ARG A 34 -17.62 -13.13 6.63
N GLU A 35 -17.68 -11.86 7.04
CA GLU A 35 -18.84 -10.99 6.78
C GLU A 35 -19.11 -10.85 5.28
N ALA A 36 -18.06 -10.63 4.48
CA ALA A 36 -18.17 -10.56 3.03
C ALA A 36 -18.58 -11.91 2.40
N ALA A 37 -18.03 -13.03 2.87
CA ALA A 37 -18.42 -14.36 2.41
C ALA A 37 -19.90 -14.65 2.70
N ALA A 38 -20.36 -14.36 3.91
CA ALA A 38 -21.74 -14.54 4.33
C ALA A 38 -22.70 -13.68 3.50
N TRP A 39 -22.35 -12.42 3.24
CA TRP A 39 -23.13 -11.53 2.41
C TRP A 39 -23.22 -12.02 0.95
N ILE A 40 -22.11 -12.45 0.36
CA ILE A 40 -22.11 -12.99 -1.01
C ILE A 40 -22.95 -14.28 -1.07
N GLY A 41 -22.80 -15.16 -0.07
CA GLY A 41 -23.54 -16.42 0.02
C GLY A 41 -25.04 -16.24 0.17
N SER A 42 -25.50 -15.19 0.86
CA SER A 42 -26.93 -14.89 1.02
C SER A 42 -27.55 -14.17 -0.17
N THR A 43 -26.75 -13.41 -0.92
CA THR A 43 -27.27 -12.49 -1.96
C THR A 43 -27.23 -13.09 -3.37
N SER A 44 -26.44 -14.14 -3.62
CA SER A 44 -26.25 -14.67 -4.98
C SER A 44 -26.20 -16.19 -5.05
N SER A 45 -26.96 -16.77 -6.00
CA SER A 45 -26.93 -18.19 -6.35
C SER A 45 -25.92 -18.53 -7.46
N ASN A 46 -25.18 -17.54 -7.98
CA ASN A 46 -24.22 -17.71 -9.08
C ASN A 46 -23.01 -18.57 -8.65
N PRO A 47 -22.58 -19.57 -9.45
CA PRO A 47 -21.38 -20.38 -9.16
C PRO A 47 -20.11 -19.56 -8.89
N SER A 48 -19.89 -18.46 -9.63
CA SER A 48 -18.74 -17.58 -9.42
C SER A 48 -18.80 -16.85 -8.08
N ALA A 49 -20.00 -16.47 -7.63
CA ALA A 49 -20.20 -15.85 -6.32
C ALA A 49 -19.93 -16.83 -5.19
N ARG A 50 -20.36 -18.09 -5.31
CA ARG A 50 -20.05 -19.15 -4.35
C ARG A 50 -18.55 -19.41 -4.25
N MET A 51 -17.86 -19.48 -5.39
CA MET A 51 -16.39 -19.62 -5.42
C MET A 51 -15.68 -18.44 -4.76
N ALA A 52 -16.17 -17.21 -4.95
CA ALA A 52 -15.63 -16.02 -4.28
C ALA A 52 -15.84 -16.07 -2.76
N ALA A 53 -17.02 -16.47 -2.29
CA ALA A 53 -17.29 -16.67 -0.87
C ALA A 53 -16.36 -17.72 -0.24
N MET A 54 -16.19 -18.87 -0.89
CA MET A 54 -15.25 -19.92 -0.43
C MET A 54 -13.81 -19.40 -0.30
N ARG A 55 -13.34 -18.58 -1.25
CA ARG A 55 -11.99 -17.98 -1.20
C ARG A 55 -11.84 -16.99 -0.05
N LEU A 56 -12.89 -16.23 0.26
CA LEU A 56 -12.89 -15.32 1.41
C LEU A 56 -12.86 -16.08 2.73
N ASP A 57 -13.60 -17.19 2.83
CA ASP A 57 -13.54 -18.06 4.01
C ASP A 57 -12.15 -18.72 4.19
N ASP A 58 -11.51 -19.18 3.11
CA ASP A 58 -10.13 -19.69 3.17
C ASP A 58 -9.16 -18.60 3.63
N ALA A 59 -9.29 -17.39 3.09
CA ALA A 59 -8.47 -16.25 3.49
C ALA A 59 -8.68 -15.88 4.97
N ALA A 60 -9.91 -15.97 5.49
CA ALA A 60 -10.21 -15.74 6.89
C ALA A 60 -9.50 -16.77 7.79
N ARG A 61 -9.56 -18.05 7.41
CA ARG A 61 -8.89 -19.14 8.14
C ARG A 61 -7.37 -18.94 8.21
N ARG A 62 -6.74 -18.56 7.09
CA ARG A 62 -5.30 -18.27 7.05
C ARG A 62 -4.92 -17.09 7.94
N CYS A 63 -5.78 -16.07 8.04
CA CYS A 63 -5.55 -14.94 8.94
C CYS A 63 -5.62 -15.38 10.41
N GLU A 64 -6.58 -16.26 10.75
CA GLU A 64 -6.71 -16.83 12.09
C GLU A 64 -5.53 -17.74 12.47
N GLU A 65 -5.08 -18.60 11.54
CA GLU A 65 -3.88 -19.44 11.73
C GLU A 65 -2.63 -18.57 11.95
N ALA A 66 -2.43 -17.54 11.13
CA ALA A 66 -1.33 -16.61 11.29
C ALA A 66 -1.39 -15.86 12.63
N ALA A 67 -2.58 -15.41 13.05
CA ALA A 67 -2.79 -14.78 14.34
C ALA A 67 -2.47 -15.74 15.50
N HIS A 68 -2.86 -17.00 15.39
CA HIS A 68 -2.56 -18.03 16.38
C HIS A 68 -1.06 -18.25 16.52
N TYR A 69 -0.34 -18.50 15.43
CA TYR A 69 1.12 -18.68 15.47
C TYR A 69 1.84 -17.45 16.05
N LEU A 70 1.38 -16.26 15.71
CA LEU A 70 1.97 -15.03 16.21
C LEU A 70 1.70 -14.82 17.71
N SER A 71 0.54 -15.24 18.21
CA SER A 71 0.22 -15.21 19.65
C SER A 71 1.07 -16.19 20.47
N GLU A 72 1.47 -17.32 19.89
CA GLU A 72 2.37 -18.28 20.54
C GLU A 72 3.84 -17.83 20.49
N ALA A 73 4.21 -17.05 19.47
CA ALA A 73 5.59 -16.65 19.24
C ALA A 73 6.18 -15.83 20.39
N GLU A 74 5.38 -14.95 21.01
CA GLU A 74 5.81 -14.12 22.14
C GLU A 74 6.22 -14.98 23.35
N ALA A 75 5.35 -15.91 23.77
CA ALA A 75 5.63 -16.79 24.89
C ALA A 75 6.86 -17.68 24.64
N ARG A 76 6.99 -18.24 23.43
CA ARG A 76 8.14 -19.07 23.05
C ARG A 76 9.45 -18.27 23.03
N ALA A 77 9.40 -17.05 22.52
CA ALA A 77 10.58 -16.20 22.45
C ALA A 77 11.03 -15.69 23.82
N SER A 78 10.10 -15.33 24.71
CA SER A 78 10.42 -14.96 26.10
C SER A 78 11.11 -16.12 26.82
N GLN A 79 10.59 -17.34 26.68
CA GLN A 79 11.23 -18.55 27.22
C GLN A 79 12.63 -18.77 26.63
N TRP A 80 12.79 -18.59 25.32
CA TRP A 80 14.08 -18.75 24.66
C TRP A 80 15.11 -17.69 25.11
N VAL A 81 14.68 -16.43 25.25
CA VAL A 81 15.52 -15.33 25.77
C VAL A 81 15.94 -15.60 27.21
N GLU A 82 15.02 -16.03 28.07
CA GLU A 82 15.33 -16.42 29.45
C GLU A 82 16.37 -17.55 29.50
N GLN A 83 16.24 -18.58 28.66
CA GLN A 83 17.21 -19.67 28.56
C GLN A 83 18.60 -19.19 28.11
N MET A 84 18.67 -18.29 27.12
CA MET A 84 19.93 -17.76 26.63
C MET A 84 20.63 -16.81 27.62
N VAL A 85 19.87 -15.94 28.29
CA VAL A 85 20.42 -14.91 29.17
C VAL A 85 20.76 -15.47 30.56
N SER A 86 19.98 -16.44 31.06
CA SER A 86 20.25 -17.08 32.36
C SER A 86 21.39 -18.10 32.33
N GLY A 87 21.82 -18.54 31.13
CA GLY A 87 22.86 -19.54 30.97
C GLY A 87 22.47 -20.96 31.41
N ILE A 88 21.20 -21.19 31.79
CA ILE A 88 20.69 -22.51 32.14
C ILE A 88 20.40 -23.28 30.85
N ARG A 89 21.39 -24.04 30.37
CA ARG A 89 21.11 -25.12 29.42
C ARG A 89 20.27 -26.18 30.15
N THR A 90 18.95 -26.14 30.00
CA THR A 90 18.16 -27.35 30.29
C THR A 90 18.72 -28.44 29.39
N ALA A 91 19.31 -29.47 30.02
CA ALA A 91 19.72 -30.68 29.35
C ALA A 91 18.55 -31.17 28.47
N GLU A 92 18.89 -31.64 27.28
CA GLU A 92 17.98 -32.42 26.45
C GLU A 92 17.22 -33.43 27.33
N PRO A 93 15.95 -33.76 27.01
CA PRO A 93 15.29 -34.82 27.73
C PRO A 93 16.09 -36.09 27.51
N SER A 94 16.75 -36.56 28.58
CA SER A 94 17.39 -37.85 28.67
C SER A 94 16.35 -38.94 28.42
N GLY A 95 16.10 -39.22 27.14
CA GLY A 95 15.37 -40.37 26.66
C GLY A 95 16.17 -41.60 27.08
N GLY A 96 15.68 -42.24 28.14
CA GLY A 96 16.31 -43.40 28.74
C GLY A 96 16.63 -44.48 27.73
N SER A 97 17.84 -45.01 27.86
CA SER A 97 18.24 -46.30 27.34
C SER A 97 17.18 -47.37 27.63
N ARG A 98 16.68 -47.99 26.56
CA ARG A 98 16.45 -49.42 26.55
C ARG A 98 17.28 -50.00 25.43
N ASP A 99 18.44 -50.52 25.82
CA ASP A 99 19.09 -51.62 25.13
C ASP A 99 18.08 -52.75 24.89
N GLU A 100 17.82 -53.08 23.62
CA GLU A 100 17.63 -54.49 23.26
C GLU A 100 18.29 -54.78 21.91
N ARG A 101 19.49 -55.32 22.06
CA ARG A 101 20.31 -56.06 21.11
C ARG A 101 19.46 -57.10 20.35
N SER A 102 19.49 -57.07 19.01
CA SER A 102 19.77 -58.29 18.22
C SER A 102 19.97 -58.03 16.73
N GLN A 103 21.17 -58.41 16.30
CA GLN A 103 21.45 -59.26 15.13
C GLN A 103 21.07 -58.76 13.73
N GLY A 104 22.11 -58.35 13.01
CA GLY A 104 22.53 -59.12 11.83
C GLY A 104 21.87 -58.81 10.48
N PRO A 105 22.51 -59.24 9.38
CA PRO A 105 22.86 -58.32 8.30
C PRO A 105 22.23 -58.68 6.96
N GLY A 106 22.29 -57.74 6.02
CA GLY A 106 22.39 -58.04 4.60
C GLY A 106 21.25 -57.50 3.75
N GLY A 107 21.62 -57.12 2.53
CA GLY A 107 20.65 -56.96 1.45
C GLY A 107 20.76 -55.65 0.70
N SER A 108 21.79 -55.55 -0.14
CA SER A 108 21.85 -54.68 -1.31
C SER A 108 20.53 -54.58 -2.07
N THR A 109 20.28 -53.42 -2.70
CA THR A 109 20.11 -53.22 -4.17
C THR A 109 19.14 -52.06 -4.50
N HIS A 110 19.68 -51.00 -5.10
CA HIS A 110 19.03 -50.35 -6.26
C HIS A 110 18.99 -51.36 -7.42
N PRO A 111 18.15 -51.26 -8.50
CA PRO A 111 17.56 -50.05 -9.10
C PRO A 111 16.17 -50.27 -9.77
N MET A 112 15.71 -49.28 -10.55
CA MET A 112 14.98 -49.39 -11.86
C MET A 112 13.68 -48.59 -12.00
N ALA A 113 13.82 -47.52 -12.76
CA ALA A 113 12.98 -47.01 -13.84
C ALA A 113 11.82 -47.89 -14.39
N ARG A 114 10.68 -47.24 -14.67
CA ARG A 114 9.70 -47.48 -15.78
C ARG A 114 8.88 -46.18 -15.93
N ARG A 115 8.99 -45.33 -16.96
CA ARG A 115 8.65 -45.39 -18.41
C ARG A 115 7.17 -45.69 -18.74
N ARG A 116 6.64 -44.79 -19.60
CA ARG A 116 5.45 -44.84 -20.50
C ARG A 116 4.08 -44.52 -19.87
N ALA A 117 3.14 -43.88 -20.55
CA ALA A 117 3.07 -43.23 -21.86
C ALA A 117 1.74 -42.44 -21.94
N ASP A 118 1.73 -41.42 -22.81
CA ASP A 118 0.67 -40.97 -23.72
C ASP A 118 -0.81 -41.07 -23.30
N HIS A 119 -1.51 -39.92 -23.32
CA HIS A 119 -2.77 -39.82 -24.06
C HIS A 119 -3.18 -38.37 -24.35
N ASP A 120 -3.36 -38.11 -25.65
CA ASP A 120 -4.00 -36.96 -26.27
C ASP A 120 -5.47 -36.77 -25.84
N ASN A 121 -5.91 -35.52 -25.68
CA ASN A 121 -7.19 -35.03 -26.23
C ASN A 121 -7.38 -33.52 -26.00
N GLU A 122 -7.21 -32.76 -27.09
CA GLU A 122 -8.03 -31.59 -27.45
C GLU A 122 -9.48 -32.05 -27.80
N PRO A 123 -10.55 -31.23 -27.74
CA PRO A 123 -10.68 -30.06 -28.63
C PRO A 123 -11.53 -28.84 -28.17
N ASP A 124 -11.37 -27.80 -28.99
CA ASP A 124 -12.35 -26.81 -29.48
C ASP A 124 -12.93 -25.71 -28.58
N GLY A 125 -12.52 -24.47 -28.89
CA GLY A 125 -13.35 -23.59 -29.72
C GLY A 125 -14.57 -22.93 -29.09
N ASN A 126 -14.43 -21.70 -28.58
CA ASN A 126 -15.33 -20.60 -28.96
C ASN A 126 -14.84 -19.21 -28.53
N LYS A 127 -14.63 -18.34 -29.52
CA LYS A 127 -14.59 -16.86 -29.39
C LYS A 127 -15.97 -16.31 -29.73
N PRO A 128 -16.32 -15.11 -29.22
CA PRO A 128 -17.05 -14.18 -30.07
C PRO A 128 -16.44 -12.77 -30.10
N ASP A 129 -16.18 -12.36 -31.33
CA ASP A 129 -16.57 -11.13 -32.02
C ASP A 129 -16.33 -9.73 -31.43
N LYS A 130 -15.52 -9.02 -32.22
CA LYS A 130 -15.19 -7.60 -32.23
C LYS A 130 -15.90 -6.97 -33.43
N PRO A 131 -16.72 -5.92 -33.28
CA PRO A 131 -17.14 -5.13 -34.43
C PRO A 131 -16.12 -4.01 -34.72
N ALA A 132 -15.58 -4.05 -35.93
CA ALA A 132 -14.95 -2.91 -36.60
C ALA A 132 -16.04 -2.03 -37.24
N ARG A 133 -15.88 -0.70 -37.19
CA ARG A 133 -16.56 0.21 -38.12
C ARG A 133 -15.73 1.46 -38.37
N ALA A 134 -15.55 1.71 -39.68
CA ALA A 134 -15.23 2.92 -40.45
C ALA A 134 -14.68 4.15 -39.68
N GLY A 135 -13.58 4.79 -40.07
CA GLY A 135 -13.20 5.17 -41.43
C GLY A 135 -13.61 6.63 -41.68
N TYR A 136 -12.65 7.55 -41.56
CA TYR A 136 -12.61 8.79 -42.34
C TYR A 136 -11.16 9.28 -42.43
N GLU A 137 -10.69 9.41 -43.67
CA GLU A 137 -9.50 10.17 -44.08
C GLU A 137 -9.94 11.59 -44.43
N THR A 138 -9.09 12.59 -44.14
CA THR A 138 -8.99 13.94 -44.75
C THR A 138 -7.93 14.68 -43.92
N SER A 139 -6.65 14.75 -44.33
CA SER A 139 -6.01 15.56 -45.39
C SER A 139 -6.25 17.07 -45.26
N SER A 140 -5.16 17.82 -45.06
CA SER A 140 -4.82 19.23 -45.38
C SER A 140 -3.80 19.70 -44.32
N GLU A 141 -2.48 19.64 -44.51
CA GLU A 141 -1.65 20.55 -45.32
C GLU A 141 -1.83 22.05 -45.02
N GLU A 142 -0.70 22.64 -44.60
CA GLU A 142 -0.23 24.02 -44.81
C GLU A 142 -0.92 25.19 -44.09
N ASP A 143 -0.18 25.83 -43.17
CA ASP A 143 0.24 27.24 -43.34
C ASP A 143 1.16 27.67 -42.17
N GLU A 144 2.47 27.71 -42.45
CA GLU A 144 3.42 28.55 -41.71
C GLU A 144 3.47 29.94 -42.37
N PRO A 145 3.34 31.03 -41.59
CA PRO A 145 3.85 32.32 -42.00
C PRO A 145 5.17 32.66 -41.29
N PRO A 146 6.20 33.14 -42.01
CA PRO A 146 7.42 33.69 -41.43
C PRO A 146 7.29 35.21 -41.24
N SER A 147 7.76 35.75 -40.12
CA SER A 147 8.16 37.18 -39.92
C SER A 147 8.80 37.31 -38.53
N ARG A 148 10.12 37.42 -38.35
CA ARG A 148 11.00 38.62 -38.52
C ARG A 148 10.38 39.95 -38.05
N GLY A 149 10.76 40.36 -36.84
CA GLY A 149 10.71 41.72 -36.29
C GLY A 149 11.58 41.75 -35.02
N THR A 150 12.85 42.12 -35.14
CA THR A 150 13.45 43.40 -34.69
C THR A 150 13.48 43.59 -33.17
N ALA A 151 14.72 43.71 -32.69
CA ALA A 151 15.12 44.07 -31.34
C ALA A 151 14.34 45.27 -30.79
N ASP A 152 13.90 45.16 -29.55
CA ASP A 152 13.76 46.31 -28.67
C ASP A 152 14.37 45.94 -27.30
N ASP A 153 15.48 46.60 -27.05
CA ASP A 153 16.42 46.43 -25.95
C ASP A 153 15.88 47.25 -24.78
N ARG A 154 14.94 46.66 -24.03
CA ARG A 154 14.39 47.28 -22.82
C ARG A 154 14.99 46.59 -21.60
N PRO A 155 15.78 47.27 -20.77
CA PRO A 155 16.29 46.68 -19.53
C PRO A 155 15.10 46.33 -18.64
N GLN A 156 14.83 45.04 -18.52
CA GLN A 156 13.94 44.51 -17.50
C GLN A 156 14.61 44.73 -16.17
N ASP A 157 14.10 45.73 -15.47
CA ASP A 157 14.27 45.99 -14.05
C ASP A 157 14.05 44.69 -13.26
N THR A 158 15.15 44.02 -12.89
CA THR A 158 15.19 42.79 -12.11
C THR A 158 15.00 43.08 -10.62
N GLY A 159 14.04 43.94 -10.30
CA GLY A 159 13.68 44.34 -8.94
C GLY A 159 12.50 43.53 -8.40
N ASP A 160 12.60 42.20 -8.39
CA ASP A 160 11.58 41.33 -7.79
C ASP A 160 12.24 40.08 -7.18
N SER A 161 13.08 40.31 -6.17
CA SER A 161 13.82 39.26 -5.46
C SER A 161 13.60 39.24 -3.95
N ASP A 162 12.57 39.91 -3.43
CA ASP A 162 12.37 40.06 -1.97
C ASP A 162 10.97 39.70 -1.45
N GLU A 163 10.22 38.87 -2.16
CA GLU A 163 9.13 38.07 -1.55
C GLU A 163 9.51 36.58 -1.54
N ILE A 164 10.62 36.23 -0.86
CA ILE A 164 10.78 34.89 -0.30
C ILE A 164 9.79 34.81 0.88
N GLY A 165 8.51 34.76 0.54
CA GLY A 165 7.43 34.54 1.48
C GLY A 165 7.70 33.25 2.25
N ASP A 166 7.37 33.31 3.54
CA ASP A 166 7.54 32.31 4.59
C ASP A 166 6.87 30.96 4.21
N GLN A 167 7.45 30.26 3.23
CA GLN A 167 6.94 28.96 2.80
C GLN A 167 7.21 27.98 3.93
N PRO A 168 6.17 27.26 4.39
CA PRO A 168 6.32 26.34 5.50
C PRO A 168 7.36 25.26 5.16
N ALA A 169 8.30 25.07 6.07
CA ALA A 169 9.33 24.03 5.92
C ALA A 169 8.68 22.64 5.75
N PRO A 170 9.18 21.82 4.80
CA PRO A 170 8.66 20.48 4.59
C PRO A 170 9.03 19.57 5.77
N ALA A 171 8.19 18.55 6.00
CA ALA A 171 8.55 17.45 6.90
C ALA A 171 9.78 16.70 6.35
N PRO A 172 10.59 16.02 7.19
CA PRO A 172 11.73 15.25 6.71
C PRO A 172 11.33 14.19 5.69
N PHE A 173 12.12 14.06 4.61
CA PHE A 173 11.91 13.02 3.61
C PHE A 173 12.47 11.68 4.10
N ILE A 174 11.63 10.66 4.16
CA ILE A 174 12.01 9.31 4.61
C ILE A 174 12.03 8.36 3.40
N GLU A 175 13.21 8.22 2.82
CA GLU A 175 13.49 7.40 1.63
C GLU A 175 12.94 5.97 1.75
N GLN A 176 13.03 5.36 2.93
CA GLN A 176 12.56 4.00 3.16
C GLN A 176 11.04 3.83 2.98
N ILE A 177 10.25 4.87 3.25
CA ILE A 177 8.79 4.85 3.02
C ILE A 177 8.52 5.03 1.53
N PHE A 178 9.21 5.98 0.89
CA PHE A 178 9.05 6.28 -0.53
C PHE A 178 9.36 5.06 -1.42
N ARG A 179 10.43 4.31 -1.12
CA ARG A 179 10.81 3.07 -1.83
C ARG A 179 9.80 1.93 -1.72
N ARG A 180 8.83 1.99 -0.80
CA ARG A 180 7.77 0.98 -0.68
C ARG A 180 6.63 1.21 -1.66
N LEU A 181 6.60 2.36 -2.33
CA LEU A 181 5.59 2.65 -3.34
C LEU A 181 5.84 1.81 -4.59
N PRO A 182 4.79 1.26 -5.22
CA PRO A 182 4.94 0.56 -6.48
C PRO A 182 5.35 1.53 -7.59
N GLU A 183 6.23 1.08 -8.48
CA GLU A 183 6.51 1.78 -9.73
C GLU A 183 5.27 1.86 -10.61
N ARG A 184 5.23 2.90 -11.45
CA ARG A 184 4.10 3.21 -12.34
C ARG A 184 4.62 3.33 -13.78
N PRO A 185 4.94 2.19 -14.43
CA PRO A 185 5.52 2.22 -15.78
C PRO A 185 4.55 2.89 -16.76
N GLY A 186 5.07 3.86 -17.51
CA GLY A 186 4.31 4.62 -18.50
C GLY A 186 3.22 5.53 -17.91
N ASP A 187 3.27 5.84 -16.62
CA ASP A 187 2.25 6.64 -15.95
C ASP A 187 0.82 6.09 -16.10
N VAL A 188 0.65 4.77 -16.25
CA VAL A 188 -0.65 4.10 -16.36
C VAL A 188 -1.10 3.53 -15.00
N GLY A 189 -2.41 3.57 -14.75
CA GLY A 189 -3.03 2.95 -13.58
C GLY A 189 -3.30 3.91 -12.42
N PRO A 190 -3.72 3.39 -11.25
CA PRO A 190 -4.01 4.19 -10.07
C PRO A 190 -2.75 4.68 -9.38
N THR A 191 -2.80 5.90 -8.87
CA THR A 191 -1.76 6.46 -7.99
C THR A 191 -1.81 5.75 -6.64
N SER A 192 -0.66 5.33 -6.14
CA SER A 192 -0.49 4.76 -4.82
C SER A 192 0.25 5.76 -3.94
N GLY A 193 -0.12 5.79 -2.67
CA GLY A 193 0.56 6.61 -1.68
C GLY A 193 0.60 5.97 -0.29
N ILE A 194 1.47 6.50 0.55
CA ILE A 194 1.59 6.16 1.96
C ILE A 194 1.56 7.48 2.73
N LEU A 195 0.59 7.60 3.62
CA LEU A 195 0.47 8.70 4.56
C LEU A 195 1.15 8.30 5.87
N SER A 196 2.03 9.14 6.41
CA SER A 196 2.71 8.92 7.68
C SER A 196 2.71 10.20 8.52
N ARG A 197 3.06 10.07 9.79
CA ARG A 197 3.48 11.20 10.61
C ARG A 197 4.85 11.72 10.14
N PRO A 198 5.26 12.93 10.54
CA PRO A 198 6.56 13.51 10.17
C PRO A 198 7.77 12.68 10.61
N ASP A 199 7.64 11.92 11.70
CA ASP A 199 8.65 10.98 12.20
C ASP A 199 8.69 9.64 11.44
N GLY A 200 7.81 9.45 10.45
CA GLY A 200 7.65 8.20 9.70
C GLY A 200 6.74 7.16 10.36
N GLY A 201 6.22 7.44 11.55
CA GLY A 201 5.28 6.57 12.25
C GLY A 201 3.88 6.57 11.62
N GLY A 202 3.09 5.54 11.95
CA GLY A 202 1.66 5.51 11.62
C GLY A 202 1.37 5.45 10.11
N LEU A 203 1.95 4.47 9.41
CA LEU A 203 1.79 4.28 7.98
C LEU A 203 0.35 3.89 7.60
N ILE A 204 -0.27 4.67 6.71
CA ILE A 204 -1.60 4.43 6.16
C ILE A 204 -1.49 4.42 4.63
N HIS A 205 -1.84 3.29 4.02
CA HIS A 205 -1.87 3.21 2.56
C HIS A 205 -3.08 3.96 1.99
N VAL A 206 -2.83 4.77 0.97
CA VAL A 206 -3.86 5.43 0.17
C VAL A 206 -3.68 5.04 -1.30
N ARG A 207 -4.78 4.89 -2.02
CA ARG A 207 -4.77 4.53 -3.45
C ARG A 207 -5.89 5.27 -4.14
N SER A 208 -5.59 5.96 -5.24
CA SER A 208 -6.60 6.71 -5.99
C SER A 208 -7.74 5.79 -6.48
N GLY A 209 -8.97 6.30 -6.44
CA GLY A 209 -10.16 5.67 -6.99
C GLY A 209 -11.45 6.16 -6.30
N THR A 210 -12.58 5.68 -6.79
CA THR A 210 -13.91 6.12 -6.33
C THR A 210 -14.29 5.59 -4.94
N ARG A 211 -13.63 4.52 -4.46
CA ARG A 211 -14.03 3.80 -3.23
C ARG A 211 -13.23 4.18 -1.98
N GLY A 212 -12.45 5.25 -2.01
CA GLY A 212 -11.64 5.67 -0.85
C GLY A 212 -12.29 6.72 0.05
N PRO A 213 -11.60 7.14 1.12
CA PRO A 213 -12.11 8.08 2.11
C PRO A 213 -12.61 9.41 1.54
N GLY A 214 -12.03 9.88 0.42
CA GLY A 214 -12.46 11.12 -0.25
C GLY A 214 -13.89 11.06 -0.82
N GLY A 215 -14.38 9.87 -1.14
CA GLY A 215 -15.74 9.67 -1.64
C GLY A 215 -16.84 9.98 -0.60
N ALA A 216 -16.51 9.82 0.69
CA ALA A 216 -17.49 9.87 1.79
C ALA A 216 -17.22 10.99 2.82
N ALA A 217 -16.12 11.74 2.67
CA ALA A 217 -15.76 12.76 3.65
C ALA A 217 -16.69 13.99 3.57
N PRO A 218 -17.26 14.44 4.70
CA PRO A 218 -18.09 15.64 4.74
C PRO A 218 -17.37 16.87 4.19
N GLY A 219 -18.06 17.64 3.34
CA GLY A 219 -17.53 18.85 2.71
C GLY A 219 -16.58 18.61 1.54
N LEU A 220 -16.29 17.37 1.16
CA LEU A 220 -15.43 17.06 0.01
C LEU A 220 -16.20 16.67 -1.25
N GLY A 221 -17.53 16.61 -1.24
CA GLY A 221 -18.31 16.37 -2.48
C GLY A 221 -18.06 17.49 -3.48
N GLY A 222 -17.65 17.16 -4.71
CA GLY A 222 -17.41 18.16 -5.74
C GLY A 222 -18.71 18.65 -6.36
N ARG A 223 -18.79 19.95 -6.70
CA ARG A 223 -19.90 20.48 -7.52
C ARG A 223 -19.81 20.12 -9.00
N THR A 224 -18.64 19.64 -9.43
CA THR A 224 -18.33 19.32 -10.83
C THR A 224 -17.55 18.02 -10.91
N ALA A 225 -17.61 17.35 -12.06
CA ALA A 225 -16.85 16.13 -12.30
C ALA A 225 -15.32 16.30 -12.09
N SER A 226 -14.77 17.48 -12.41
CA SER A 226 -13.35 17.76 -12.19
C SER A 226 -12.98 17.87 -10.70
N LEU A 227 -13.86 18.45 -9.89
CA LEU A 227 -13.67 18.50 -8.42
C LEU A 227 -13.88 17.11 -7.79
N ASP A 228 -14.82 16.32 -8.33
CA ASP A 228 -15.00 14.92 -7.92
C ASP A 228 -13.76 14.06 -8.26
N ALA A 229 -13.11 14.30 -9.40
CA ALA A 229 -11.85 13.60 -9.69
C ALA A 229 -10.77 13.93 -8.65
N ALA A 230 -10.67 15.18 -8.19
CA ALA A 230 -9.65 15.60 -7.22
C ALA A 230 -9.78 14.91 -5.84
N ARG A 231 -11.01 14.62 -5.37
CA ARG A 231 -11.22 13.88 -4.10
C ARG A 231 -10.98 12.37 -4.22
N GLU A 232 -11.04 11.85 -5.45
CA GLU A 232 -10.76 10.44 -5.76
C GLU A 232 -9.26 10.16 -5.95
N HIS A 233 -8.44 11.21 -6.05
CA HIS A 233 -7.00 11.05 -6.07
C HIS A 233 -6.44 10.64 -4.69
N ALA A 234 -5.20 10.15 -4.65
CA ALA A 234 -4.57 9.70 -3.42
C ALA A 234 -4.44 10.84 -2.39
N GLU A 235 -4.21 12.06 -2.88
CA GLU A 235 -4.15 13.31 -2.14
C GLU A 235 -5.49 13.67 -1.51
N GLY A 236 -6.59 13.53 -2.26
CA GLY A 236 -7.94 13.75 -1.76
C GLY A 236 -8.32 12.74 -0.68
N HIS A 237 -7.93 11.48 -0.85
CA HIS A 237 -8.09 10.47 0.19
C HIS A 237 -7.26 10.77 1.45
N ALA A 238 -6.03 11.25 1.30
CA ALA A 238 -5.21 11.69 2.43
C ALA A 238 -5.88 12.87 3.17
N ALA A 239 -6.34 13.89 2.44
CA ALA A 239 -7.04 15.02 3.04
C ALA A 239 -8.32 14.61 3.79
N ALA A 240 -9.09 13.68 3.21
CA ALA A 240 -10.25 13.07 3.86
C ALA A 240 -9.91 12.32 5.14
N LEU A 241 -8.77 11.62 5.19
CA LEU A 241 -8.29 10.99 6.41
C LEU A 241 -7.98 12.05 7.46
N LEU A 242 -7.28 13.13 7.12
CA LEU A 242 -6.94 14.21 8.06
C LEU A 242 -8.17 14.92 8.65
N ARG A 243 -9.34 14.83 8.00
CA ARG A 243 -10.61 15.34 8.55
C ARG A 243 -11.23 14.46 9.64
N ARG A 244 -10.74 13.24 9.86
CA ARG A 244 -11.27 12.35 10.91
C ARG A 244 -10.84 12.83 12.30
N ALA A 245 -11.73 12.65 13.28
CA ALA A 245 -11.43 12.94 14.67
C ALA A 245 -10.18 12.17 15.15
N GLY A 246 -9.29 12.85 15.87
CA GLY A 246 -8.07 12.26 16.43
C GLY A 246 -6.89 12.14 15.46
N MET A 247 -7.03 12.57 14.20
CA MET A 247 -5.89 12.58 13.27
C MET A 247 -4.93 13.74 13.55
N PRO A 248 -3.61 13.53 13.42
CA PRO A 248 -2.64 14.61 13.55
C PRO A 248 -2.88 15.73 12.53
N ARG A 249 -2.59 16.96 12.95
CA ARG A 249 -2.69 18.15 12.08
C ARG A 249 -1.51 18.28 11.12
N GLU A 250 -0.45 17.51 11.33
CA GLU A 250 0.71 17.48 10.45
C GLU A 250 0.99 16.05 10.00
N MET A 251 1.01 15.83 8.70
CA MET A 251 1.28 14.53 8.09
C MET A 251 2.14 14.68 6.83
N THR A 252 2.70 13.56 6.38
CA THR A 252 3.51 13.45 5.17
C THR A 252 2.91 12.40 4.26
N LEU A 253 2.62 12.75 3.02
CA LEU A 253 2.12 11.86 1.98
C LEU A 253 3.22 11.59 0.96
N TYR A 254 3.60 10.33 0.83
CA TYR A 254 4.47 9.85 -0.24
C TYR A 254 3.58 9.30 -1.35
N VAL A 255 3.70 9.77 -2.58
CA VAL A 255 2.91 9.31 -3.73
C VAL A 255 3.80 8.99 -4.92
N ASN A 256 3.40 8.01 -5.73
CA ASN A 256 4.16 7.60 -6.92
C ASN A 256 3.82 8.41 -8.18
N LYS A 257 3.10 9.53 -8.04
CA LYS A 257 2.76 10.46 -9.11
C LYS A 257 2.71 11.88 -8.57
N ARG A 258 3.19 12.84 -9.35
CA ARG A 258 3.04 14.26 -9.05
C ARG A 258 1.54 14.62 -8.97
N PRO A 259 1.10 15.42 -7.97
CA PRO A 259 -0.26 15.91 -7.93
C PRO A 259 -0.63 16.65 -9.22
N CYS A 260 -1.85 16.45 -9.70
CA CYS A 260 -2.26 17.06 -10.96
C CYS A 260 -2.37 18.58 -10.83
N GLY A 261 -1.87 19.28 -11.85
CA GLY A 261 -2.03 20.73 -12.01
C GLY A 261 -3.37 21.13 -12.60
N GLY A 262 -3.48 22.40 -12.99
CA GLY A 262 -4.69 22.99 -13.59
C GLY A 262 -5.71 23.47 -12.54
N ARG A 263 -6.68 24.27 -12.98
CA ARG A 263 -7.62 25.01 -12.09
C ARG A 263 -8.30 24.15 -11.03
N TYR A 264 -8.63 22.90 -11.36
CA TYR A 264 -9.30 21.95 -10.48
C TYR A 264 -8.41 20.76 -10.08
N GLY A 265 -7.12 20.82 -10.38
CA GLY A 265 -6.16 19.80 -9.99
C GLY A 265 -5.89 19.79 -8.48
N CYS A 266 -5.28 18.71 -7.98
CA CYS A 266 -4.90 18.57 -6.59
C CYS A 266 -3.94 19.69 -6.14
N ASP A 267 -3.02 20.14 -7.01
CA ASP A 267 -2.07 21.22 -6.68
C ASP A 267 -2.76 22.52 -6.21
N ASN A 268 -3.99 22.77 -6.69
CA ASN A 268 -4.77 23.97 -6.39
C ASN A 268 -5.89 23.71 -5.37
N THR A 269 -6.48 22.51 -5.39
CA THR A 269 -7.66 22.19 -4.57
C THR A 269 -7.31 21.55 -3.24
N LEU A 270 -6.11 20.98 -3.06
CA LEU A 270 -5.73 20.28 -1.84
C LEU A 270 -5.79 21.14 -0.56
N PRO A 271 -5.39 22.44 -0.57
CA PRO A 271 -5.62 23.34 0.56
C PRO A 271 -7.09 23.41 1.00
N TRP A 272 -8.02 23.28 0.05
CA TRP A 272 -9.45 23.37 0.29
C TRP A 272 -9.97 22.11 0.97
N GLN A 273 -9.39 20.99 0.57
CA GLN A 273 -9.72 19.66 1.05
C GLN A 273 -9.15 19.39 2.44
N LEU A 274 -8.02 19.97 2.81
CA LEU A 274 -7.42 19.77 4.13
C LEU A 274 -8.21 20.48 5.23
N PRO A 275 -8.23 19.97 6.48
CA PRO A 275 -8.79 20.71 7.61
C PRO A 275 -8.10 22.06 7.80
N PRO A 276 -8.78 23.09 8.35
CA PRO A 276 -8.15 24.38 8.63
C PRO A 276 -6.87 24.22 9.47
N GLY A 277 -5.78 24.85 9.03
CA GLY A 277 -4.48 24.83 9.68
C GLY A 277 -3.73 23.50 9.62
N ALA A 278 -4.29 22.46 8.99
CA ALA A 278 -3.57 21.19 8.84
C ALA A 278 -2.46 21.34 7.78
N LYS A 279 -1.27 20.82 8.09
CA LYS A 279 -0.11 20.79 7.20
C LYS A 279 0.04 19.40 6.59
N LEU A 280 0.12 19.33 5.26
CA LEU A 280 0.42 18.11 4.53
C LEU A 280 1.64 18.34 3.64
N THR A 281 2.74 17.65 3.92
CA THR A 281 3.89 17.60 2.99
C THR A 281 3.65 16.47 2.01
N VAL A 282 3.67 16.73 0.71
CA VAL A 282 3.50 15.70 -0.33
C VAL A 282 4.80 15.53 -1.08
N TYR A 283 5.34 14.30 -1.08
CA TYR A 283 6.52 13.88 -1.83
C TYR A 283 6.13 13.02 -3.03
N TRP A 284 6.74 13.29 -4.19
CA TRP A 284 6.58 12.51 -5.41
C TRP A 284 7.91 12.37 -6.16
N PRO A 285 8.01 11.54 -7.20
CA PRO A 285 9.26 11.41 -7.96
C PRO A 285 9.70 12.77 -8.53
N GLY A 286 10.84 13.27 -8.06
CA GLY A 286 11.43 14.52 -8.53
C GLY A 286 10.99 15.78 -7.78
N GLY A 287 10.21 15.70 -6.69
CA GLY A 287 9.92 16.90 -5.90
C GLY A 287 8.98 16.73 -4.71
N TYR A 288 8.65 17.86 -4.11
CA TYR A 288 7.69 17.95 -3.02
C TYR A 288 6.96 19.29 -3.03
N LYS A 289 5.86 19.36 -2.28
CA LYS A 289 5.18 20.62 -1.95
C LYS A 289 4.48 20.49 -0.60
N VAL A 290 4.43 21.59 0.13
CA VAL A 290 3.73 21.70 1.41
C VAL A 290 2.41 22.41 1.21
N TYR A 291 1.35 21.84 1.77
CA TYR A 291 0.00 22.37 1.69
C TYR A 291 -0.51 22.70 3.09
N ILE A 292 -1.09 23.88 3.24
CA ILE A 292 -1.78 24.31 4.45
C ILE A 292 -3.28 24.33 4.16
N GLY A 293 -4.05 23.64 5.00
CA GLY A 293 -5.49 23.56 4.83
C GLY A 293 -6.20 24.83 5.24
N ASP A 294 -7.18 25.25 4.44
CA ASP A 294 -8.13 26.31 4.77
C ASP A 294 -9.51 25.76 5.19
N GLY A 295 -9.77 24.48 4.90
CA GLY A 295 -10.99 23.78 5.32
C GLY A 295 -12.22 24.00 4.48
N ARG A 296 -12.20 24.87 3.45
CA ARG A 296 -13.41 25.31 2.73
C ARG A 296 -14.19 24.17 2.05
N GLY A 297 -13.52 23.06 1.72
CA GLY A 297 -14.11 21.92 1.01
C GLY A 297 -14.16 22.09 -0.51
N LEU A 298 -14.83 21.16 -1.20
CA LEU A 298 -15.04 21.19 -2.65
C LEU A 298 -16.50 21.47 -3.06
N ALA A 299 -17.34 21.67 -2.04
CA ALA A 299 -18.79 21.80 -2.14
C ALA A 299 -19.27 23.25 -2.22
#